data_AF-A0A2N5XF31-F1
#
_entry.id   AF-A0A2N5XF31-F1
#
_cell.length_a   1.000
_cell.length_b   1.000
_cell.length_c   1.000
_cell.angle_alpha   90.00
_cell.angle_beta   90.00
_cell.angle_gamma   90.00
#
_symmetry.space_group_name_H-M   'P 1'
#
loop_
_entity.id
_entity.type
_entity.pdbx_description
1 polymer ?
#
loop_
_entity_poly.entity_id
_entity_poly.type
_entity_poly.pdbx_seq_one_letter_code
_entity_poly.pdbx_strand_id
1 'polypeptide(L)'
;MGRTRATDRTTVTTATAADDLEGLLLRRLGTVYVDAPGNAPGDASAEADAVSEAAAGADVTAAGLTALEADLALRGYVLTSGLRAALARLAPADLAVHGIRLLGRIDSLLGADRRHVPLFRGFPEAVPDFAHSLYSERILAFLLAQPHQPCVHCGRTGDIGALAPCAHLVCSECLRGPGEQDPQDGQDPQGHRDLVCPVCGTGVDDRDAPCLDPAGART
;
A
#
# COMPACT_ATOMS: atom_id res chain seq x y z
N MET A 1 -5.46 33.55 -39.62
CA MET A 1 -6.44 32.48 -39.30
C MET A 1 -5.66 31.22 -38.91
N GLY A 2 -5.40 31.02 -37.62
CA GLY A 2 -4.72 29.82 -37.10
C GLY A 2 -5.56 29.23 -35.97
N ARG A 3 -6.19 28.08 -36.21
CA ARG A 3 -7.00 27.38 -35.20
C ARG A 3 -6.06 26.68 -34.23
N THR A 4 -6.04 27.14 -32.98
CA THR A 4 -5.48 26.41 -31.84
C THR A 4 -6.22 25.09 -31.69
N ARG A 5 -5.50 23.97 -31.85
CA ARG A 5 -6.01 22.65 -31.44
C ARG A 5 -6.09 22.66 -29.92
N ALA A 6 -7.31 22.55 -29.41
CA ALA A 6 -7.56 22.25 -28.02
C ALA A 6 -6.78 20.98 -27.64
N THR A 7 -5.91 21.11 -26.65
CA THR A 7 -5.32 19.97 -25.94
C THR A 7 -6.48 19.17 -25.36
N ASP A 8 -6.75 18.03 -25.98
CA ASP A 8 -7.62 16.99 -25.46
C ASP A 8 -6.98 16.46 -24.18
N ARG A 9 -7.39 17.04 -23.05
CA ARG A 9 -6.95 16.63 -21.72
C ARG A 9 -7.72 15.37 -21.42
N THR A 10 -7.12 14.22 -21.73
CA THR A 10 -7.65 12.92 -21.32
C THR A 10 -7.85 12.96 -19.80
N THR A 11 -9.10 13.08 -19.37
CA THR A 11 -9.51 12.92 -17.98
C THR A 11 -9.33 11.45 -17.66
N VAL A 12 -8.19 11.11 -17.07
CA VAL A 12 -7.99 9.82 -16.41
C VAL A 12 -8.79 9.87 -15.12
N THR A 13 -10.01 9.34 -15.15
CA THR A 13 -10.77 9.07 -13.94
C THR A 13 -10.13 7.88 -13.24
N THR A 14 -9.32 8.13 -12.21
CA THR A 14 -8.83 7.11 -11.28
C THR A 14 -9.96 6.64 -10.36
N ALA A 15 -11.02 6.07 -10.92
CA ALA A 15 -12.22 5.65 -10.20
C ALA A 15 -12.26 4.13 -9.90
N THR A 16 -11.18 3.37 -10.14
CA THR A 16 -11.22 1.90 -10.04
C THR A 16 -10.26 1.29 -9.04
N ALA A 17 -9.76 2.08 -8.09
CA ALA A 17 -8.67 1.64 -7.22
C ALA A 17 -8.80 1.99 -5.73
N ALA A 18 -9.68 2.93 -5.34
CA ALA A 18 -9.57 3.58 -4.04
C ALA A 18 -10.87 3.72 -3.22
N ASP A 19 -12.00 3.15 -3.65
CA ASP A 19 -13.27 3.31 -2.90
C ASP A 19 -13.64 2.11 -2.01
N ASP A 20 -12.88 1.02 -2.06
CA ASP A 20 -13.07 -0.12 -1.16
C ASP A 20 -11.99 -0.11 -0.08
N LEU A 21 -12.43 -0.06 1.18
CA LEU A 21 -11.59 -0.12 2.38
C LEU A 21 -10.57 -1.25 2.28
N GLU A 22 -10.99 -2.42 1.79
CA GLU A 22 -10.10 -3.58 1.67
C GLU A 22 -8.99 -3.36 0.63
N GLY A 23 -9.29 -2.61 -0.44
CA GLY A 23 -8.29 -2.16 -1.40
C GLY A 23 -7.28 -1.23 -0.71
N LEU A 24 -7.75 -0.21 0.01
CA LEU A 24 -6.91 0.74 0.74
C LEU A 24 -6.00 0.03 1.75
N LEU A 25 -6.56 -0.86 2.57
CA LEU A 25 -5.85 -1.67 3.55
C LEU A 25 -4.73 -2.49 2.88
N LEU A 26 -5.04 -3.15 1.77
CA LEU A 26 -4.06 -3.99 1.08
C LEU A 26 -2.94 -3.17 0.44
N ARG A 27 -3.23 -2.04 -0.21
CA ARG A 27 -2.20 -1.22 -0.88
C ARG A 27 -1.29 -0.49 0.10
N ARG A 28 -1.85 0.02 1.21
CA ARG A 28 -1.16 0.98 2.08
C ARG A 28 -0.63 0.39 3.37
N LEU A 29 -1.35 -0.58 3.92
CA LEU A 29 -1.01 -1.18 5.22
C LEU A 29 -0.58 -2.64 5.07
N GLY A 30 -0.71 -3.23 3.88
CA GLY A 30 -0.50 -4.66 3.68
C GLY A 30 -1.51 -5.52 4.45
N THR A 31 -2.68 -4.97 4.78
CA THR A 31 -3.70 -5.65 5.59
C THR A 31 -4.90 -6.07 4.73
N VAL A 32 -5.51 -7.20 5.09
CA VAL A 32 -6.72 -7.72 4.44
C VAL A 32 -7.80 -7.81 5.50
N TYR A 33 -8.97 -7.28 5.18
CA TYR A 33 -10.18 -7.48 5.97
C TYR A 33 -11.02 -8.59 5.33
N VAL A 34 -11.54 -9.48 6.17
CA VAL A 34 -12.47 -10.55 5.81
C VAL A 34 -13.67 -10.35 6.73
N ASP A 35 -14.85 -10.20 6.14
CA ASP A 35 -16.07 -10.09 6.93
C ASP A 35 -16.22 -11.31 7.83
N ALA A 36 -16.62 -11.06 9.09
CA ALA A 36 -16.93 -12.15 9.99
C ALA A 36 -18.10 -12.95 9.38
N PRO A 37 -18.02 -14.29 9.35
CA PRO A 37 -19.12 -15.09 8.86
C PRO A 37 -20.36 -14.76 9.69
N GLY A 38 -21.39 -14.24 9.01
CA GLY A 38 -22.69 -14.02 9.64
C GLY A 38 -23.27 -15.37 10.03
N ASN A 39 -23.50 -15.58 11.33
CA ASN A 39 -24.19 -16.77 11.81
C ASN A 39 -25.62 -16.80 11.22
N ALA A 40 -25.83 -17.52 10.13
CA ALA A 40 -27.17 -17.90 9.71
C ALA A 40 -27.71 -18.93 10.73
N PRO A 41 -28.91 -18.74 11.29
CA PRO A 41 -29.50 -19.73 12.19
C PRO A 41 -30.06 -20.88 11.33
N GLY A 42 -29.45 -22.06 11.47
CA GLY A 42 -29.94 -23.31 10.88
C GLY A 42 -30.48 -24.22 11.97
N ASP A 43 -31.73 -24.60 11.83
CA ASP A 43 -32.52 -25.37 12.79
C ASP A 43 -31.93 -26.76 13.05
N ALA A 44 -31.89 -27.16 14.32
CA ALA A 44 -31.35 -28.42 14.79
C ALA A 44 -32.29 -29.60 14.49
N SER A 45 -31.96 -30.42 13.48
CA SER A 45 -32.30 -31.86 13.42
C SER A 45 -31.75 -32.55 12.16
N ALA A 46 -30.42 -32.74 12.09
CA ALA A 46 -29.77 -33.59 11.07
C ALA A 46 -28.37 -34.07 11.53
N GLU A 47 -28.26 -34.62 12.73
CA GLU A 47 -26.95 -34.75 13.42
C GLU A 47 -26.06 -35.94 12.99
N ALA A 48 -26.50 -36.81 12.06
CA ALA A 48 -25.69 -37.95 11.61
C ALA A 48 -25.09 -37.76 10.21
N ASP A 49 -25.87 -37.29 9.23
CA ASP A 49 -25.38 -36.99 7.87
C ASP A 49 -24.58 -35.67 7.84
N ALA A 50 -24.92 -34.71 8.70
CA ALA A 50 -24.19 -33.45 8.80
C ALA A 50 -22.75 -33.62 9.30
N VAL A 51 -22.42 -34.69 10.02
CA VAL A 51 -21.05 -34.92 10.52
C VAL A 51 -20.13 -35.36 9.39
N SER A 52 -20.62 -36.19 8.46
CA SER A 52 -19.86 -36.59 7.26
C SER A 52 -19.74 -35.44 6.26
N GLU A 53 -20.79 -34.65 6.07
CA GLU A 53 -20.77 -33.48 5.19
C GLU A 53 -19.94 -32.34 5.78
N ALA A 54 -19.96 -32.13 7.10
CA ALA A 54 -19.10 -31.15 7.76
C ALA A 54 -17.63 -31.57 7.74
N ALA A 55 -17.33 -32.87 7.89
CA ALA A 55 -15.96 -33.38 7.75
C ALA A 55 -15.46 -33.24 6.30
N ALA A 56 -16.29 -33.62 5.31
CA ALA A 56 -15.97 -33.42 3.90
C ALA A 56 -15.82 -31.92 3.55
N GLY A 57 -16.68 -31.07 4.11
CA GLY A 57 -16.59 -29.62 3.99
C GLY A 57 -15.31 -29.05 4.59
N ALA A 58 -14.90 -29.56 5.77
CA ALA A 58 -13.65 -29.17 6.42
C ALA A 58 -12.41 -29.58 5.59
N ASP A 59 -12.42 -30.77 5.00
CA ASP A 59 -11.35 -31.23 4.11
C ASP A 59 -11.28 -30.39 2.83
N VAL A 60 -12.42 -30.06 2.23
CA VAL A 60 -12.50 -29.16 1.07
C VAL A 60 -11.99 -27.76 1.42
N THR A 61 -12.37 -27.22 2.58
CA THR A 61 -11.87 -25.92 3.07
C THR A 61 -10.36 -25.95 3.29
N ALA A 62 -9.81 -27.03 3.89
CA ALA A 62 -8.37 -27.17 4.10
C ALA A 62 -7.58 -27.27 2.79
N ALA A 63 -8.09 -28.02 1.81
CA ALA A 63 -7.51 -28.11 0.47
C ALA A 63 -7.57 -26.77 -0.26
N GLY A 64 -8.72 -26.08 -0.21
CA GLY A 64 -8.90 -24.75 -0.79
C GLY A 64 -7.98 -23.71 -0.18
N LEU A 65 -7.78 -23.74 1.14
CA LEU A 65 -6.85 -22.84 1.84
C LEU A 65 -5.40 -23.09 1.42
N THR A 66 -5.01 -24.35 1.27
CA THR A 66 -3.67 -24.73 0.79
C THR A 66 -3.44 -24.23 -0.65
N ALA A 67 -4.43 -24.37 -1.53
CA ALA A 67 -4.36 -23.85 -2.89
C ALA A 67 -4.21 -22.32 -2.92
N LEU A 68 -5.03 -21.61 -2.12
CA LEU A 68 -4.95 -20.16 -1.99
C LEU A 68 -3.55 -19.70 -1.51
N GLU A 69 -2.97 -20.39 -0.52
CA GLU A 69 -1.64 -20.07 -0.03
C GLU A 69 -0.54 -20.30 -1.07
N ALA A 70 -0.65 -21.35 -1.88
CA ALA A 70 0.27 -21.58 -2.99
C ALA A 70 0.19 -20.45 -4.03
N ASP A 71 -1.03 -20.03 -4.38
CA ASP A 71 -1.25 -18.92 -5.31
C ASP A 71 -0.74 -17.58 -4.78
N LEU A 72 -0.87 -17.33 -3.47
CA LEU A 72 -0.32 -16.17 -2.79
C LEU A 72 1.21 -16.22 -2.76
N ALA A 73 1.80 -17.37 -2.45
CA ALA A 73 3.25 -17.54 -2.42
C ALA A 73 3.88 -17.30 -3.81
N LEU A 74 3.24 -17.75 -4.88
CA LEU A 74 3.67 -17.47 -6.26
C LEU A 74 3.71 -15.96 -6.57
N ARG A 75 2.84 -15.19 -5.89
CA ARG A 75 2.76 -13.72 -5.98
C ARG A 75 3.66 -13.00 -4.96
N GLY A 76 4.40 -13.73 -4.13
CA GLY A 76 5.27 -13.18 -3.09
C GLY A 76 4.55 -12.77 -1.80
N TYR A 77 3.32 -13.23 -1.58
CA TYR A 77 2.52 -12.95 -0.38
C TYR A 77 2.41 -14.18 0.51
N VAL A 78 2.32 -13.95 1.81
CA VAL A 78 2.08 -14.99 2.83
C VAL A 78 0.94 -14.54 3.73
N LEU A 79 0.04 -15.46 4.09
CA LEU A 79 -1.01 -15.18 5.05
C LEU A 79 -0.44 -15.02 6.46
N THR A 80 -0.89 -13.99 7.19
CA THR A 80 -0.69 -13.96 8.63
C THR A 80 -1.49 -15.08 9.30
N SER A 81 -1.04 -15.53 10.47
CA SER A 81 -1.72 -16.59 11.21
C SER A 81 -3.19 -16.26 11.51
N GLY A 82 -3.49 -15.02 11.88
CA GLY A 82 -4.85 -14.55 12.14
C GLY A 82 -5.75 -14.59 10.91
N LEU A 83 -5.25 -14.14 9.76
CA LEU A 83 -5.99 -14.16 8.50
C LEU A 83 -6.22 -15.59 8.02
N ARG A 84 -5.19 -16.44 8.09
CA ARG A 84 -5.31 -17.88 7.78
C ARG A 84 -6.41 -18.52 8.64
N ALA A 85 -6.41 -18.27 9.95
CA ALA A 85 -7.41 -18.80 10.86
C ALA A 85 -8.83 -18.28 10.55
N ALA A 86 -8.96 -17.02 10.12
CA ALA A 86 -10.24 -16.46 9.71
C ALA A 86 -10.79 -17.14 8.45
N LEU A 87 -9.95 -17.30 7.42
CA LEU A 87 -10.31 -17.96 6.18
C LEU A 87 -10.65 -19.45 6.39
N ALA A 88 -9.94 -20.13 7.30
CA ALA A 88 -10.20 -21.53 7.65
C ALA A 88 -11.58 -21.77 8.30
N ARG A 89 -12.24 -20.72 8.82
CA ARG A 89 -13.59 -20.81 9.40
C ARG A 89 -14.71 -20.57 8.39
N LEU A 90 -14.38 -20.19 7.15
CA LEU A 90 -15.36 -19.96 6.11
C LEU A 90 -15.88 -21.27 5.53
N ALA A 91 -17.14 -21.27 5.09
CA ALA A 91 -17.65 -22.34 4.26
C ALA A 91 -16.87 -22.39 2.93
N PRO A 92 -16.77 -23.56 2.26
CA PRO A 92 -15.99 -23.70 1.03
C PRO A 92 -16.33 -22.66 -0.06
N ALA A 93 -17.62 -22.33 -0.23
CA ALA A 93 -18.07 -21.35 -1.20
C ALA A 93 -17.59 -19.93 -0.86
N ASP A 94 -17.70 -19.53 0.41
CA ASP A 94 -17.23 -18.23 0.87
C ASP A 94 -15.70 -18.12 0.79
N LEU A 95 -14.98 -19.19 1.14
CA LEU A 95 -13.53 -19.25 0.96
C LEU A 95 -13.14 -19.03 -0.50
N ALA A 96 -13.83 -19.67 -1.46
CA ALA A 96 -13.57 -19.47 -2.88
C ALA A 96 -13.83 -18.02 -3.31
N VAL A 97 -14.94 -17.42 -2.87
CA VAL A 97 -15.28 -16.02 -3.19
C VAL A 97 -14.23 -15.05 -2.64
N HIS A 98 -13.89 -15.17 -1.35
CA HIS A 98 -12.88 -14.30 -0.73
C HIS A 98 -11.48 -14.53 -1.29
N GLY A 99 -11.11 -15.79 -1.59
CA GLY A 99 -9.83 -16.15 -2.19
C GLY A 99 -9.66 -15.54 -3.59
N ILE A 100 -10.66 -15.70 -4.48
CA ILE A 100 -10.64 -15.11 -5.83
C ILE A 100 -10.54 -13.59 -5.75
N ARG A 101 -11.33 -12.96 -4.85
CA ARG A 101 -11.31 -11.49 -4.67
C ARG A 101 -9.95 -11.01 -4.18
N LEU A 102 -9.34 -11.71 -3.22
CA LEU A 102 -8.01 -11.39 -2.70
C LEU A 102 -6.95 -11.49 -3.80
N LEU A 103 -6.91 -12.62 -4.52
CA LEU A 103 -5.97 -12.83 -5.62
C LEU A 103 -6.15 -11.77 -6.72
N GLY A 104 -7.39 -11.45 -7.12
CA GLY A 104 -7.66 -10.42 -8.12
C GLY A 104 -7.19 -9.02 -7.70
N ARG A 105 -7.28 -8.68 -6.41
CA ARG A 105 -6.74 -7.42 -5.89
C ARG A 105 -5.23 -7.39 -5.84
N ILE A 106 -4.60 -8.50 -5.45
CA ILE A 106 -3.14 -8.63 -5.49
C ILE A 106 -2.65 -8.55 -6.94
N ASP A 107 -3.31 -9.22 -7.88
CA ASP A 107 -2.98 -9.16 -9.30
C ASP A 107 -3.10 -7.73 -9.84
N SER A 108 -4.17 -7.01 -9.46
CA SER A 108 -4.33 -5.59 -9.80
C SER A 108 -3.21 -4.72 -9.21
N LEU A 109 -2.79 -5.01 -7.98
CA LEU A 109 -1.69 -4.33 -7.30
C LEU A 109 -0.35 -4.55 -7.98
N LEU A 110 -0.05 -5.81 -8.30
CA LEU A 110 1.15 -6.23 -9.02
C LEU A 110 1.14 -5.76 -10.47
N GLY A 111 0.00 -5.30 -10.98
CA GLY A 111 -0.16 -4.94 -12.38
C GLY A 111 -0.14 -6.15 -13.30
N ALA A 112 -0.60 -7.32 -12.84
CA ALA A 112 -0.66 -8.53 -13.65
C ALA A 112 -1.53 -8.37 -14.92
N ASP A 113 -2.44 -7.39 -14.93
CA ASP A 113 -3.23 -6.97 -16.08
C ASP A 113 -2.43 -6.13 -17.10
N ARG A 114 -1.20 -5.73 -16.76
CA ARG A 114 -0.34 -4.87 -17.56
C ARG A 114 0.83 -5.66 -18.12
N ARG A 115 1.21 -5.35 -19.36
CA ARG A 115 2.47 -5.86 -19.92
C ARG A 115 3.63 -5.20 -19.20
N HIS A 116 4.32 -5.95 -18.34
CA HIS A 116 5.57 -5.50 -17.75
C HIS A 116 6.65 -5.43 -18.83
N VAL A 117 7.12 -4.21 -19.10
CA VAL A 117 8.31 -3.97 -19.89
C VAL A 117 9.43 -3.57 -18.94
N PRO A 118 10.63 -4.16 -19.04
CA PRO A 118 11.75 -3.73 -18.22
C PRO A 118 12.02 -2.24 -18.42
N LEU A 119 12.34 -1.55 -17.32
CA LEU A 119 12.64 -0.12 -17.35
C LEU A 119 13.86 0.19 -18.23
N PHE A 120 14.78 -0.77 -18.36
CA PHE A 120 16.03 -0.65 -19.10
C PHE A 120 16.11 -1.68 -20.23
N ARG A 121 16.47 -1.18 -21.42
CA ARG A 121 16.67 -2.00 -22.63
C ARG A 121 17.94 -2.84 -22.47
N GLY A 122 17.79 -4.06 -21.97
CA GLY A 122 18.90 -4.98 -21.70
C GLY A 122 18.85 -5.66 -20.33
N PHE A 123 17.82 -5.40 -19.53
CA PHE A 123 17.59 -6.19 -18.32
C PHE A 123 17.14 -7.63 -18.68
N PRO A 124 17.64 -8.67 -17.97
CA PRO A 124 18.51 -8.61 -16.78
C PRO A 124 20.02 -8.53 -17.05
N GLU A 125 20.47 -8.61 -18.30
CA GLU A 125 21.89 -8.72 -18.66
C GLU A 125 22.72 -7.45 -18.41
N ALA A 126 22.10 -6.28 -18.46
CA ALA A 126 22.73 -4.98 -18.21
C ALA A 126 21.78 -3.98 -17.55
N VAL A 127 22.30 -3.22 -16.59
CA VAL A 127 21.61 -2.15 -15.88
C VAL A 127 22.52 -0.93 -15.83
N PRO A 128 22.09 0.28 -16.25
CA PRO A 128 22.91 1.48 -16.19
C PRO A 128 23.32 1.86 -14.76
N ASP A 129 24.47 2.51 -14.58
CA ASP A 129 24.97 2.92 -13.25
C ASP A 129 24.01 3.85 -12.50
N PHE A 130 23.21 4.65 -13.23
CA PHE A 130 22.19 5.55 -12.69
C PHE A 130 20.80 4.89 -12.51
N ALA A 131 20.69 3.57 -12.67
CA ALA A 131 19.40 2.90 -12.62
C ALA A 131 18.69 3.06 -11.27
N HIS A 132 19.45 3.05 -10.17
CA HIS A 132 18.90 3.19 -8.83
C HIS A 132 18.33 4.60 -8.61
N SER A 133 19.06 5.66 -8.96
CA SER A 133 18.56 7.04 -8.81
C SER A 133 17.32 7.27 -9.68
N LEU A 134 17.34 6.83 -10.94
CA LEU A 134 16.20 6.96 -11.85
C LEU A 134 14.96 6.18 -11.36
N TYR A 135 15.16 5.00 -10.76
CA TYR A 135 14.07 4.24 -10.15
C TYR A 135 13.49 5.00 -8.95
N SER A 136 14.34 5.48 -8.03
CA SER A 136 13.93 6.22 -6.85
C SER A 136 13.18 7.50 -7.21
N GLU A 137 13.66 8.26 -8.19
CA GLU A 137 12.97 9.46 -8.72
C GLU A 137 11.58 9.12 -9.28
N ARG A 138 11.47 8.06 -10.09
CA ARG A 138 10.19 7.65 -10.69
C ARG A 138 9.19 7.16 -9.65
N ILE A 139 9.63 6.36 -8.68
CA ILE A 139 8.77 5.89 -7.59
C ILE A 139 8.34 7.06 -6.72
N LEU A 140 9.26 7.96 -6.40
CA LEU A 140 8.94 9.15 -5.62
C LEU A 140 7.91 10.03 -6.34
N ALA A 141 8.14 10.33 -7.61
CA ALA A 141 7.19 11.10 -8.42
C ALA A 141 5.83 10.40 -8.52
N PHE A 142 5.81 9.08 -8.67
CA PHE A 142 4.58 8.29 -8.67
C PHE A 142 3.84 8.38 -7.33
N LEU A 143 4.54 8.22 -6.21
CA LEU A 143 3.97 8.28 -4.85
C LEU A 143 3.42 9.66 -4.53
N LEU A 144 4.16 10.72 -4.87
CA LEU A 144 3.71 12.11 -4.70
C LEU A 144 2.53 12.47 -5.60
N ALA A 145 2.39 11.78 -6.75
CA ALA A 145 1.23 11.95 -7.64
C ALA A 145 0.00 11.13 -7.21
N GLN A 146 0.10 10.27 -6.19
CA GLN A 146 -1.07 9.50 -5.73
C GLN A 146 -2.07 10.39 -5.00
N PRO A 147 -3.37 10.30 -5.32
CA PRO A 147 -4.39 11.00 -4.57
C PRO A 147 -4.44 10.48 -3.12
N HIS A 148 -4.72 11.39 -2.18
CA HIS A 148 -4.88 11.08 -0.77
C HIS A 148 -3.67 10.38 -0.13
N GLN A 149 -2.43 10.64 -0.58
CA GLN A 149 -1.25 10.05 0.05
C GLN A 149 -1.27 10.34 1.57
N PRO A 150 -1.11 9.33 2.45
CA PRO A 150 -1.16 9.54 3.88
C PRO A 150 0.24 9.88 4.42
N CYS A 151 0.28 10.67 5.48
CA CYS A 151 1.45 10.78 6.33
C CYS A 151 1.78 9.39 6.89
N VAL A 152 3.00 8.90 6.66
CA VAL A 152 3.44 7.60 7.19
C VAL A 152 3.49 7.56 8.72
N HIS A 153 3.54 8.73 9.37
CA HIS A 153 3.56 8.85 10.82
C HIS A 153 2.15 8.87 11.45
N CYS A 154 1.22 9.69 10.94
CA CYS A 154 -0.10 9.89 11.57
C CYS A 154 -1.30 9.46 10.72
N GLY A 155 -1.09 9.01 9.48
CA GLY A 155 -2.16 8.53 8.59
C GLY A 155 -3.02 9.62 7.93
N ARG A 156 -2.91 10.90 8.33
CA ARG A 156 -3.68 11.99 7.72
C ARG A 156 -3.31 12.18 6.25
N THR A 157 -4.23 12.69 5.45
CA THR A 157 -4.02 12.98 4.02
C THR A 157 -4.10 14.47 3.74
N GLY A 158 -3.42 14.95 2.70
CA GLY A 158 -3.48 16.35 2.25
C GLY A 158 -2.11 16.94 2.05
N ASP A 159 -1.56 17.55 3.10
CA ASP A 159 -0.29 18.30 3.10
C ASP A 159 0.95 17.41 3.22
N ILE A 160 1.08 16.39 2.36
CA ILE A 160 2.15 15.39 2.43
C ILE A 160 3.29 15.70 1.46
N GLY A 161 4.51 15.72 1.97
CA GLY A 161 5.74 15.83 1.17
C GLY A 161 6.74 14.74 1.51
N ALA A 162 7.62 14.42 0.56
CA ALA A 162 8.71 13.47 0.76
C ALA A 162 9.95 14.21 1.28
N LEU A 163 10.36 13.93 2.51
CA LEU A 163 11.46 14.67 3.13
C LEU A 163 12.81 14.39 2.44
N ALA A 164 13.63 15.41 2.28
CA ALA A 164 15.03 15.24 1.87
C ALA A 164 15.90 14.95 3.11
N PRO A 165 16.84 13.99 3.05
CA PRO A 165 17.14 13.08 1.94
C PRO A 165 16.40 11.73 2.01
N CYS A 166 15.67 11.46 3.10
CA CYS A 166 15.16 10.12 3.43
C CYS A 166 13.91 9.66 2.66
N ALA A 167 13.29 10.53 1.86
CA ALA A 167 12.08 10.31 1.06
C ALA A 167 10.82 9.84 1.85
N HIS A 168 10.83 9.92 3.18
CA HIS A 168 9.64 9.60 3.98
C HIS A 168 8.52 10.62 3.73
N LEU A 169 7.31 10.11 3.50
CA LEU A 169 6.12 10.91 3.22
C LEU A 169 5.46 11.37 4.52
N VAL A 170 5.63 12.63 4.88
CA VAL A 170 5.23 13.19 6.18
C VAL A 170 4.41 14.46 5.98
N CYS A 171 3.41 14.70 6.84
CA CYS A 171 2.66 15.97 6.84
C CYS A 171 3.43 17.10 7.51
N SER A 172 3.08 18.34 7.20
CA SER A 172 3.77 19.52 7.78
C SER A 172 3.66 19.58 9.31
N GLU A 173 2.56 19.07 9.88
CA GLU A 173 2.37 18.99 11.34
C GLU A 173 3.31 17.99 12.00
N CYS A 174 3.44 16.78 11.46
CA CYS A 174 4.36 15.78 12.00
C CYS A 174 5.83 16.18 11.81
N LEU A 175 6.17 16.92 10.76
CA LEU A 175 7.51 17.46 10.55
C LEU A 175 7.86 18.54 11.59
N ARG A 176 6.93 19.43 11.93
CA ARG A 176 7.14 20.44 12.98
C ARG A 176 7.27 19.81 14.37
N GLY A 177 6.76 18.59 14.55
CA GLY A 177 6.69 17.91 15.83
C GLY A 177 5.64 18.53 16.76
N PRO A 178 5.40 17.94 17.95
CA PRO A 178 4.57 18.55 18.96
C PRO A 178 5.24 19.86 19.41
N GLY A 179 4.71 20.98 18.96
CA GLY A 179 5.04 22.26 19.56
C GLY A 179 4.34 22.32 20.90
N GLU A 180 5.04 22.10 22.01
CA GLU A 180 4.91 22.94 23.22
C GLU A 180 5.82 22.55 24.40
N GLN A 181 6.37 23.63 24.99
CA GLN A 181 6.68 23.88 26.40
C GLN A 181 8.04 23.45 27.00
N ASP A 182 8.73 24.52 27.42
CA ASP A 182 9.92 24.70 28.27
C ASP A 182 11.33 24.62 27.61
N PRO A 183 12.01 25.76 27.43
CA PRO A 183 13.42 25.81 27.05
C PRO A 183 14.28 25.54 28.28
N GLN A 184 14.68 24.29 28.50
CA GLN A 184 15.78 24.00 29.42
C GLN A 184 16.97 23.42 28.66
N ASP A 185 18.01 24.26 28.69
CA ASP A 185 19.41 23.99 28.47
C ASP A 185 19.90 23.77 27.03
N GLY A 186 20.50 24.85 26.50
CA GLY A 186 21.48 24.77 25.40
C GLY A 186 21.06 25.42 24.09
N GLN A 187 20.22 26.46 24.10
CA GLN A 187 19.89 27.20 22.88
C GLN A 187 21.13 27.86 22.25
N ASP A 188 21.37 27.50 21.00
CA ASP A 188 22.03 28.38 20.03
C ASP A 188 21.40 29.79 20.14
N PRO A 189 22.19 30.87 20.26
CA PRO A 189 21.68 32.24 20.32
C PRO A 189 20.74 32.66 19.15
N GLN A 190 20.56 31.82 18.12
CA GLN A 190 19.60 32.01 17.03
C GLN A 190 18.30 31.16 17.15
N GLY A 191 18.17 30.26 18.13
CA GLY A 191 16.91 29.56 18.45
C GLY A 191 16.41 28.58 17.39
N HIS A 192 17.29 28.06 16.53
CA HIS A 192 16.90 27.15 15.43
C HIS A 192 17.00 25.69 15.88
N ARG A 193 15.87 24.97 15.98
CA ARG A 193 15.85 23.51 16.19
C ARG A 193 16.01 22.80 14.85
N ASP A 194 16.97 21.90 14.71
CA ASP A 194 17.12 21.09 13.50
C ASP A 194 15.83 20.30 13.21
N LEU A 195 15.36 20.35 11.96
CA LEU A 195 14.23 19.54 11.52
C LEU A 195 14.73 18.11 11.33
N VAL A 196 14.03 17.15 11.93
CA VAL A 196 14.33 15.72 11.81
C VAL A 196 13.11 14.96 11.31
N CYS A 197 13.34 13.94 10.50
CA CYS A 197 12.28 13.04 10.06
C CYS A 197 11.71 12.27 11.27
N PRO A 198 10.40 12.34 11.57
CA PRO A 198 9.79 11.63 12.70
C PRO A 198 9.73 10.11 12.53
N VAL A 199 10.14 9.59 11.37
CA VAL A 199 10.13 8.16 11.04
C VAL A 199 11.49 7.52 11.27
N CYS A 200 12.56 8.20 10.83
CA CYS A 200 13.92 7.64 10.84
C CYS A 200 14.95 8.51 11.57
N GLY A 201 14.56 9.68 12.08
CA GLY A 201 15.45 10.59 12.81
C GLY A 201 16.50 11.31 11.96
N THR A 202 16.51 11.10 10.64
CA THR A 202 17.45 11.78 9.74
C THR A 202 17.17 13.28 9.71
N GLY A 203 18.23 14.10 9.81
CA GLY A 203 18.13 15.55 9.66
C GLY A 203 17.66 15.95 8.27
N VAL A 204 16.86 17.00 8.18
CA VAL A 204 16.35 17.53 6.92
C VAL A 204 17.32 18.56 6.36
N ASP A 205 17.73 18.37 5.10
CA ASP A 205 18.85 19.11 4.48
C ASP A 205 18.57 20.62 4.32
N ASP A 206 17.34 21.00 3.96
CA ASP A 206 16.90 22.39 3.79
C ASP A 206 15.60 22.62 4.55
N ARG A 207 15.55 23.61 5.44
CA ARG A 207 14.36 23.90 6.23
C ARG A 207 13.29 24.66 5.46
N ASP A 208 13.70 25.48 4.51
CA ASP A 208 12.82 26.28 3.68
C ASP A 208 12.27 25.43 2.52
N ALA A 209 13.02 24.40 2.13
CA ALA A 209 12.62 23.36 1.17
C ALA A 209 12.81 21.93 1.74
N PRO A 210 12.04 21.52 2.77
CA PRO A 210 12.24 20.26 3.49
C PRO A 210 11.90 19.01 2.67
N CYS A 211 11.24 19.21 1.54
CA CYS A 211 10.77 18.14 0.68
C CYS A 211 11.62 18.06 -0.58
N LEU A 212 11.87 16.84 -1.04
CA LEU A 212 12.45 16.55 -2.34
C LEU A 212 11.59 17.20 -3.44
N ASP A 213 12.22 18.00 -4.30
CA ASP A 213 11.59 18.50 -5.52
C ASP A 213 11.68 17.42 -6.63
N PRO A 214 10.56 16.79 -7.02
CA PRO A 214 10.58 15.79 -8.09
C PRO A 214 10.96 16.39 -9.47
N ALA A 215 10.96 17.72 -9.63
CA ALA A 215 11.37 18.40 -10.85
C ALA A 215 12.86 18.83 -10.85
N GLY A 216 13.51 18.90 -9.69
CA GLY A 216 14.81 19.53 -9.49
C GLY A 216 16.05 18.67 -9.79
N ALA A 217 15.92 17.35 -9.94
CA ALA A 217 17.04 16.42 -10.11
C ALA A 217 17.69 16.41 -11.52
N ARG A 218 17.53 17.47 -12.31
CA ARG A 218 18.13 17.60 -13.67
C ARG A 218 19.07 18.79 -13.74
N THR A 219 20.29 18.63 -13.22
CA THR A 219 21.46 19.45 -13.58
C THR A 219 22.67 18.57 -13.75
#